data_AF-A0AAU4BY21-F1
#
_entry.id   AF-A0AAU4BY21-F1
#
_cell.length_a   1.000
_cell.length_b   1.000
_cell.length_c   1.000
_cell.angle_alpha   90.00
_cell.angle_beta   90.00
_cell.angle_gamma   90.00
#
_symmetry.space_group_name_H-M   'P 1'
#
loop_
_entity.id
_entity.type
_entity.pdbx_description
1 polymer ?
#
loop_
_entity_poly.entity_id
_entity_poly.type
_entity_poly.pdbx_seq_one_letter_code
_entity_poly.pdbx_strand_id
1 'polypeptide(L)'
;MNIPWRGETGFSELRPGQSEVFSTGILVGTLGDNISITATAHAEPGSLQEVYAVEVRDFHVVTNPLPGGLNLNFSVVNVHPTSVVVKMTITICIITA
;
A
#
# COMPACT_ATOMS: atom_id res chain seq x y z
N MET A 1 -4.62 -7.52 21.69
CA MET A 1 -4.86 -8.68 20.79
C MET A 1 -4.32 -8.31 19.41
N ASN A 2 -3.42 -9.09 18.79
CA ASN A 2 -2.91 -8.79 17.44
C ASN A 2 -3.85 -9.38 16.40
N ILE A 3 -4.58 -8.54 15.67
CA ILE A 3 -5.33 -8.97 14.49
C ILE A 3 -4.54 -8.48 13.27
N PRO A 4 -3.75 -9.34 12.61
CA PRO A 4 -3.13 -9.00 11.35
C PRO A 4 -4.22 -8.92 10.28
N TRP A 5 -4.43 -7.72 9.76
CA TRP A 5 -5.27 -7.51 8.58
C TRP A 5 -4.37 -7.48 7.34
N ARG A 6 -4.75 -8.22 6.30
CA ARG A 6 -4.06 -8.25 5.01
C ARG A 6 -5.04 -7.82 3.92
N GLY A 7 -4.71 -6.73 3.23
CA GLY A 7 -5.40 -6.28 2.03
C GLY A 7 -4.53 -6.42 0.80
N GLU A 8 -5.08 -6.97 -0.27
CA GLU A 8 -4.50 -6.83 -1.61
C GLU A 8 -5.15 -5.63 -2.29
N THR A 9 -4.36 -4.62 -2.63
CA THR A 9 -4.85 -3.41 -3.28
C THR A 9 -4.49 -3.48 -4.75
N GLY A 10 -5.43 -3.95 -5.56
CA GLY A 10 -5.47 -3.78 -7.02
C GLY A 10 -4.30 -4.31 -7.85
N PHE A 11 -4.46 -4.20 -9.16
CA PHE A 11 -3.42 -4.39 -10.16
C PHE A 11 -3.45 -3.18 -11.06
N SER A 12 -2.28 -2.61 -11.36
CA SER A 12 -2.19 -1.52 -12.33
C SER A 12 -0.97 -1.63 -13.23
N GLU A 13 -1.17 -1.35 -14.51
CA GLU A 13 -0.09 -1.19 -15.46
C GLU A 13 0.40 0.26 -15.46
N LEU A 14 1.65 0.45 -15.04
CA LEU A 14 2.29 1.77 -14.97
C LEU A 14 3.30 1.92 -16.11
N ARG A 15 3.15 2.95 -16.92
CA ARG A 15 4.17 3.37 -17.90
C ARG A 15 5.39 4.00 -17.19
N PRO A 16 6.55 4.12 -17.85
CA PRO A 16 7.72 4.76 -17.26
C PRO A 16 7.42 6.16 -16.73
N GLY A 17 7.76 6.42 -15.46
CA GLY A 17 7.52 7.69 -14.78
C GLY A 17 6.07 7.93 -14.35
N GLN A 18 5.13 7.03 -14.68
CA GLN A 18 3.76 7.10 -14.20
C GLN A 18 3.69 6.68 -12.73
N SER A 19 2.80 7.34 -11.98
CA SER A 19 2.50 7.01 -10.60
C SER A 19 1.04 6.63 -10.41
N GLU A 20 0.78 5.80 -9.41
CA GLU A 20 -0.57 5.48 -8.93
C GLU A 20 -0.62 5.49 -7.40
N VAL A 21 -1.82 5.73 -6.86
CA VAL A 21 -2.06 5.72 -5.42
C VAL A 21 -2.88 4.49 -5.06
N PHE A 22 -2.28 3.60 -4.28
CA PHE A 22 -2.97 2.46 -3.69
C PHE A 22 -3.54 2.87 -2.33
N SER A 23 -4.84 2.70 -2.17
CA SER A 23 -5.57 3.14 -0.97
C SER A 23 -6.16 1.96 -0.22
N THR A 24 -6.07 1.97 1.11
CA THR A 24 -6.76 0.98 1.94
C THR A 24 -7.31 1.60 3.23
N GLY A 25 -8.57 1.28 3.51
CA GLY A 25 -9.24 1.72 4.73
C GLY A 25 -9.04 0.74 5.88
N ILE A 26 -8.76 1.24 7.07
CA ILE A 26 -8.77 0.47 8.31
C ILE A 26 -9.66 1.11 9.37
N LEU A 27 -10.18 0.27 10.25
CA LEU A 27 -10.88 0.69 11.46
C LEU A 27 -9.96 0.45 12.65
N VAL A 28 -9.67 1.52 13.38
CA VAL A 28 -8.89 1.53 14.61
C VAL A 28 -9.89 1.70 15.75
N GLY A 29 -9.99 0.69 16.62
CA GLY A 29 -11.11 0.57 17.56
C GLY A 29 -11.08 1.57 18.71
N THR A 30 -9.89 2.00 19.15
CA THR A 30 -9.74 2.81 20.37
C THR A 30 -8.68 3.90 20.25
N LEU A 31 -8.94 5.03 20.93
CA LEU A 31 -7.93 6.07 21.18
C LEU A 31 -6.82 5.47 22.05
N GLY A 32 -5.63 5.27 21.46
CA GLY A 32 -4.45 4.71 22.16
C GLY A 32 -3.85 3.47 21.49
N ASP A 33 -4.48 2.93 20.45
CA ASP A 33 -3.94 1.78 19.71
C ASP A 33 -2.64 2.18 18.98
N ASN A 34 -1.61 1.34 19.11
CA ASN A 34 -0.40 1.46 18.29
C ASN A 34 -0.61 0.69 16.98
N ILE A 35 -0.33 1.33 15.86
CA ILE A 35 -0.51 0.72 14.54
C ILE A 35 0.85 0.53 13.89
N SER A 36 1.18 -0.72 13.56
CA SER A 36 2.34 -1.07 12.75
C SER A 36 1.88 -1.40 11.33
N ILE A 37 2.38 -0.65 10.36
CA ILE A 37 1.99 -0.78 8.96
C ILE A 37 3.20 -1.23 8.16
N THR A 38 3.07 -2.34 7.46
CA THR A 38 4.08 -2.83 6.51
C THR A 38 3.44 -2.93 5.14
N ALA A 39 3.98 -2.20 4.18
CA ALA A 39 3.53 -2.26 2.80
C ALA A 39 4.64 -2.80 1.90
N THR A 40 4.29 -3.76 1.04
CA THR A 40 5.21 -4.37 0.09
C THR A 40 4.64 -4.18 -1.30
N ALA A 41 5.38 -3.51 -2.18
CA ALA A 41 5.07 -3.43 -3.60
C ALA A 41 5.86 -4.50 -4.35
N HIS A 42 5.16 -5.30 -5.15
CA HIS A 42 5.75 -6.20 -6.13
C HIS A 42 5.49 -5.65 -7.52
N ALA A 43 6.46 -5.74 -8.42
CA ALA A 43 6.30 -5.34 -9.81
C ALA A 43 6.71 -6.49 -10.70
N GLU A 44 5.80 -6.89 -11.58
CA GLU A 44 6.05 -7.87 -12.63
C GLU A 44 6.07 -7.11 -13.96
N PRO A 45 7.16 -7.13 -14.74
CA PRO A 45 7.08 -6.68 -16.11
C PRO A 45 6.09 -7.57 -16.87
N GLY A 46 5.48 -7.05 -17.93
CA GLY A 46 4.63 -7.85 -18.84
C GLY A 46 5.34 -9.04 -19.50
N SER A 47 6.65 -9.22 -19.26
CA SER A 47 7.46 -10.38 -19.66
C SER A 47 8.34 -10.87 -18.49
N LEU A 48 7.95 -12.00 -17.87
CA LEU A 48 8.67 -13.00 -17.02
C LEU A 48 10.08 -12.73 -16.41
N GLN A 49 10.52 -11.50 -16.18
CA GLN A 49 11.78 -11.20 -15.49
C GLN A 49 11.48 -10.54 -14.14
N GLU A 50 12.16 -10.95 -13.07
CA GLU A 50 12.08 -10.24 -11.79
C GLU A 50 12.78 -8.88 -11.92
N VAL A 51 12.04 -7.79 -11.77
CA VAL A 51 12.58 -6.43 -11.89
C VAL A 51 12.28 -5.64 -10.62
N TYR A 52 13.33 -5.07 -10.03
CA TYR A 52 13.22 -4.03 -8.99
C TYR A 52 12.88 -2.69 -9.66
N ALA A 53 11.62 -2.52 -10.09
CA ALA A 53 11.17 -1.47 -10.99
C ALA A 53 10.36 -0.32 -10.34
N VAL A 54 9.97 -0.48 -9.08
CA VAL A 54 9.00 0.41 -8.43
C VAL A 54 9.55 0.98 -7.14
N GLU A 55 9.23 2.25 -6.91
CA GLU A 55 9.57 2.98 -5.70
C GLU A 55 8.28 3.40 -5.00
N VAL A 56 8.17 3.09 -3.70
CA VAL A 56 7.12 3.65 -2.84
C VAL A 56 7.64 4.98 -2.32
N ARG A 57 7.09 6.09 -2.83
CA ARG A 57 7.61 7.43 -2.52
C ARG A 57 7.04 8.00 -1.25
N ASP A 58 5.72 7.95 -1.16
CA ASP A 58 4.99 8.65 -0.12
C ASP A 58 3.97 7.74 0.56
N PHE A 59 3.87 7.92 1.87
CA PHE A 59 2.86 7.30 2.73
C PHE A 59 2.07 8.40 3.42
N HIS A 60 0.76 8.43 3.19
CA HIS A 60 -0.14 9.39 3.82
C HIS A 60 -1.25 8.66 4.57
N VAL A 61 -1.44 9.06 5.82
CA VAL A 61 -2.60 8.67 6.63
C VAL A 61 -3.60 9.80 6.57
N VAL A 62 -4.77 9.52 6.01
CA VAL A 62 -5.91 10.44 5.98
C VAL A 62 -6.95 9.93 6.97
N THR A 63 -7.30 10.73 7.96
CA THR A 63 -8.40 10.41 8.87
C THR A 63 -9.72 10.51 8.10
N ASN A 64 -10.55 9.47 8.18
CA ASN A 64 -11.89 9.48 7.61
C ASN A 64 -12.83 10.26 8.55
N PRO A 65 -13.99 10.77 8.08
CA PRO A 65 -14.93 11.48 8.95
C PRO A 65 -15.66 10.55 9.95
N LEU A 66 -15.48 9.23 9.84
CA LEU A 66 -16.02 8.24 10.78
C LEU A 66 -15.05 8.02 11.95
N PRO A 67 -15.53 7.95 13.21
CA PRO A 67 -14.68 7.66 14.37
C PRO A 67 -13.87 6.37 14.17
N GLY A 68 -12.55 6.45 14.36
CA GLY A 68 -11.65 5.31 14.23
C GLY A 68 -11.32 4.90 12.78
N GLY A 69 -11.89 5.55 11.76
CA GLY A 69 -11.57 5.27 10.36
C GLY A 69 -10.27 5.94 9.92
N LEU A 70 -9.29 5.17 9.46
CA LEU A 70 -8.11 5.68 8.75
C LEU A 70 -8.12 5.20 7.31
N ASN A 71 -7.72 6.05 6.39
CA ASN A 71 -7.42 5.67 5.02
C ASN A 71 -5.92 5.84 4.78
N LEU A 72 -5.27 4.77 4.35
CA LEU A 72 -3.83 4.72 4.09
C LEU A 72 -3.61 4.79 2.59
N ASN A 73 -2.84 5.78 2.15
CA ASN A 73 -2.52 5.99 0.76
C ASN A 73 -1.02 5.78 0.54
N PHE A 74 -0.69 4.96 -0.46
CA PHE A 74 0.68 4.67 -0.87
C PHE A 74 0.87 5.10 -2.32
N SER A 75 1.77 6.05 -2.55
CA SER A 75 2.14 6.44 -3.91
C SER A 75 3.26 5.54 -4.42
N VAL A 76 2.98 4.84 -5.51
CA VAL A 76 3.95 3.98 -6.19
C VAL A 76 4.22 4.57 -7.55
N VAL A 77 5.50 4.69 -7.88
CA VAL A 77 5.96 5.14 -9.20
C VAL A 77 6.70 4.01 -9.91
N ASN A 78 6.50 3.92 -11.23
CA ASN A 78 7.36 3.09 -12.07
C ASN A 78 8.63 3.87 -12.44
N VAL A 79 9.79 3.40 -11.93
CA VAL A 79 11.11 3.93 -12.27
C VAL A 79 11.83 3.11 -13.35
N HIS A 80 11.20 2.06 -13.86
CA HIS A 80 11.73 1.24 -14.94
C HIS A 80 11.51 1.88 -16.32
N PRO A 81 12.42 1.65 -17.30
CA PRO A 81 12.29 2.17 -18.66
C PRO A 81 11.16 1.55 -19.50
N THR A 82 10.45 0.54 -18.99
CA THR A 82 9.30 -0.10 -19.67
C THR A 82 8.05 -0.09 -18.78
N SER A 83 6.89 -0.37 -19.36
CA SER A 83 5.68 -0.62 -18.58
C SER A 83 5.86 -1.81 -17.64
N VAL A 84 5.28 -1.72 -16.44
CA VAL A 84 5.26 -2.80 -15.44
C VAL A 84 3.87 -2.95 -14.85
N VAL A 85 3.47 -4.17 -14.51
CA VAL A 85 2.27 -4.46 -13.74
C VAL A 85 2.65 -4.46 -12.26
N VAL A 86 2.06 -3.56 -11.49
CA VAL A 86 2.31 -3.44 -10.05
C VAL A 86 1.22 -4.16 -9.28
N LYS A 87 1.64 -5.05 -8.37
CA LYS A 87 0.80 -5.67 -7.35
C LYS A 87 1.25 -5.19 -5.97
N MET A 88 0.38 -4.53 -5.23
CA MET A 88 0.70 -4.05 -3.89
C MET A 88 -0.01 -4.88 -2.82
N THR A 89 0.76 -5.35 -1.83
CA THR A 89 0.25 -6.02 -0.64
C THR A 89 0.48 -5.14 0.57
N ILE A 90 -0.59 -4.78 1.27
CA ILE A 90 -0.51 -3.95 2.49
C ILE A 90 -0.91 -4.83 3.67
N THR A 91 0.00 -4.97 4.62
CA THR A 91 -0.20 -5.70 5.86
C THR A 91 -0.25 -4.72 7.02
N ILE A 92 -1.29 -4.82 7.84
CA ILE A 92 -1.53 -3.89 8.94
C ILE A 92 -1.71 -4.71 10.20
N CYS A 93 -0.90 -4.39 11.21
CA CYS A 93 -1.04 -4.94 12.54
C CYS A 93 -1.48 -3.82 13.49
N ILE A 94 -2.64 -4.00 14.11
CA ILE A 94 -3.11 -3.14 15.20
C ILE A 94 -2.75 -3.83 16.52
N ILE A 95 -1.98 -3.12 17.34
CA ILE A 95 -1.57 -3.56 18.66
C ILE A 95 -2.38 -2.75 19.68
N THR A 96 -3.37 -3.39 20.28
CA THR A 96 -4.16 -2.82 21.38
C THR A 96 -3.52 -3.18 22.72
N ALA A 97 -3.36 -2.18 23.60
CA ALA A 97 -2.83 -2.33 24.96
C ALA A 97 -3.93 -2.68 25.97
#